data_AF-A0A974XBL7-F1
#
_entry.id   AF-A0A974XBL7-F1
#
_cell.length_a   1.000
_cell.length_b   1.000
_cell.length_c   1.000
_cell.angle_alpha   90.00
_cell.angle_beta   90.00
_cell.angle_gamma   90.00
#
_symmetry.space_group_name_H-M   'P 1'
#
loop_
_entity.id
_entity.type
_entity.pdbx_description
1 polymer ?
#
loop_
_entity_poly.entity_id
_entity_poly.type
_entity_poly.pdbx_seq_one_letter_code
_entity_poly.pdbx_strand_id
1 'polypeptide(L)' 'MILLEELKNSLNEENIAEMKKLEMPFEWLLRECNEMVEEQKIVNYNINDIVKEVINEYMGQLIFRENRKYDLDRE' A
#
# COMPACT_ATOMS: atom_id res chain seq x y z
N MET A 1 -10.81 12.41 -2.75
CA MET A 1 -10.93 11.51 -1.58
C MET A 1 -11.60 10.25 -2.07
N ILE A 2 -10.94 9.10 -1.88
CA ILE A 2 -11.38 7.78 -2.32
C ILE A 2 -12.35 7.21 -1.29
N LEU A 3 -13.49 6.68 -1.74
CA LEU A 3 -14.40 5.91 -0.89
C LEU A 3 -13.99 4.43 -0.81
N LEU A 4 -14.33 3.75 0.29
CA LEU A 4 -14.00 2.33 0.48
C LEU A 4 -14.60 1.43 -0.62
N GLU A 5 -15.82 1.74 -1.06
CA GLU A 5 -16.48 0.99 -2.14
C GLU A 5 -15.79 1.22 -3.49
N GLU A 6 -15.37 2.46 -3.78
CA GLU A 6 -14.61 2.78 -5.00
C GLU A 6 -13.27 2.05 -5.03
N LEU A 7 -12.56 2.01 -3.89
CA LEU A 7 -11.33 1.25 -3.75
C LEU A 7 -11.59 -0.23 -4.05
N LYS A 8 -12.54 -0.85 -3.36
CA LYS A 8 -12.86 -2.28 -3.52
C LYS A 8 -13.25 -2.65 -4.95
N ASN A 9 -14.00 -1.78 -5.62
CA ASN A 9 -14.43 -2.01 -7.01
C ASN A 9 -13.32 -1.77 -8.04
N SER A 10 -12.31 -0.97 -7.68
CA SER A 10 -11.21 -0.64 -8.59
C SER A 10 -10.04 -1.61 -8.51
N LEU A 11 -9.90 -2.34 -7.39
CA LEU A 11 -8.80 -3.28 -7.19
C LEU A 11 -8.85 -4.47 -8.15
N ASN A 12 -7.77 -4.69 -8.87
CA ASN A 12 -7.58 -5.87 -9.70
C ASN A 12 -7.14 -7.10 -8.88
N GLU A 13 -7.17 -8.28 -9.51
CA GLU A 13 -6.81 -9.56 -8.85
C GLU A 13 -5.37 -9.58 -8.32
N GLU A 14 -4.44 -8.92 -9.01
CA GLU A 14 -3.04 -8.79 -8.61
C GLU A 14 -2.91 -8.05 -7.28
N ASN A 15 -3.55 -6.88 -7.15
CA ASN A 15 -3.53 -6.08 -5.94
C ASN A 15 -4.17 -6.84 -4.78
N ILE A 16 -5.29 -7.54 -5.01
CA ILE A 16 -5.95 -8.36 -3.99
C ILE A 16 -5.05 -9.51 -3.53
N ALA A 17 -4.32 -10.14 -4.44
CA ALA A 17 -3.39 -11.22 -4.11
C ALA A 17 -2.22 -10.72 -3.26
N GLU A 18 -1.61 -9.58 -3.61
CA GLU A 18 -0.53 -8.97 -2.85
C GLU A 18 -0.99 -8.50 -1.46
N MET A 19 -2.14 -7.83 -1.37
CA MET A 19 -2.73 -7.45 -0.07
C MET A 19 -2.94 -8.66 0.84
N LYS A 20 -3.40 -9.79 0.30
CA LYS A 20 -3.58 -11.03 1.07
C LYS A 20 -2.25 -11.62 1.53
N LYS A 21 -1.20 -11.61 0.70
CA LYS A 21 0.14 -12.09 1.10
C LYS A 21 0.72 -11.26 2.23
N LEU A 22 0.43 -9.96 2.24
CA LEU A 22 0.94 -8.99 3.21
C LEU A 22 0.03 -8.82 4.44
N GLU A 23 -1.06 -9.57 4.51
CA GLU A 23 -2.11 -9.45 5.54
C GLU A 23 -2.61 -8.00 5.72
N MET A 24 -2.65 -7.24 4.62
CA MET A 24 -2.95 -5.81 4.62
C MET A 24 -4.47 -5.55 4.67
N PRO A 25 -4.99 -4.86 5.70
CA PRO A 25 -6.41 -4.51 5.78
C PRO A 25 -6.80 -3.46 4.73
N PHE A 26 -8.02 -3.56 4.19
CA PHE A 26 -8.54 -2.57 3.22
C PHE A 26 -8.67 -1.17 3.85
N GLU A 27 -9.02 -1.08 5.13
CA GLU A 27 -9.14 0.20 5.82
C GLU A 27 -7.78 0.90 5.96
N TRP A 28 -6.72 0.13 6.17
CA TRP A 28 -5.36 0.65 6.21
C TRP A 28 -4.95 1.17 4.82
N LEU A 29 -5.10 0.34 3.79
CA LEU A 29 -4.79 0.73 2.41
C LEU A 29 -5.57 1.99 1.99
N LEU A 30 -6.86 2.06 2.33
CA LEU A 30 -7.69 3.22 2.03
C LEU A 30 -7.17 4.50 2.69
N ARG A 31 -6.69 4.42 3.93
CA ARG A 31 -6.12 5.56 4.63
C ARG A 31 -4.87 6.07 3.93
N GLU A 32 -3.91 5.18 3.67
CA GLU A 32 -2.65 5.56 3.02
C GLU A 32 -2.90 6.09 1.59
N CYS A 33 -3.83 5.49 0.84
CA CYS A 33 -4.20 6.01 -0.48
C CYS A 33 -4.79 7.42 -0.40
N ASN A 34 -5.63 7.70 0.60
CA ASN A 34 -6.20 9.03 0.78
C ASN A 34 -5.15 10.06 1.22
N GLU A 35 -4.22 9.65 2.08
CA GLU A 35 -3.08 10.48 2.49
C GLU A 35 -2.21 10.84 1.29
N MET A 36 -1.84 9.86 0.46
CA MET A 36 -1.12 10.11 -0.80
C MET A 36 -1.86 11.09 -1.73
N VAL A 37 -3.17 10.91 -1.91
CA VAL A 37 -3.99 11.80 -2.76
C VAL A 37 -4.02 13.22 -2.21
N GLU A 38 -4.12 13.37 -0.89
CA GLU A 38 -4.15 14.66 -0.21
C GLU A 38 -2.79 15.36 -0.28
N GLU A 39 -1.71 14.66 0.03
CA GLU A 39 -0.34 15.17 0.00
C GLU A 39 0.09 15.60 -1.39
N GLN A 40 -0.19 14.76 -2.40
CA GLN A 40 0.19 15.03 -3.78
C GLN A 40 -0.81 15.94 -4.52
N LYS A 41 -1.91 16.35 -3.86
CA LYS A 41 -3.01 17.16 -4.44
C LYS A 41 -3.50 16.61 -5.79
N ILE A 42 -3.54 15.28 -5.93
CA ILE A 42 -3.84 14.66 -7.22
C ILE A 42 -5.34 14.77 -7.46
N VAL A 43 -5.72 15.54 -8.48
CA VAL A 43 -7.12 15.74 -8.87
C VAL A 43 -7.61 14.65 -9.83
N ASN A 44 -6.69 13.95 -10.50
CA ASN A 44 -7.00 12.92 -11.49
C ASN A 44 -6.03 11.75 -11.34
N TYR A 45 -6.43 10.70 -10.62
CA TYR A 45 -5.60 9.53 -10.35
C TYR A 45 -6.33 8.24 -10.72
N ASN A 46 -5.54 7.23 -11.07
CA ASN A 46 -5.99 5.85 -11.16
C ASN A 46 -5.77 5.18 -9.80
N ILE A 47 -6.85 4.68 -9.20
CA ILE A 47 -6.81 4.02 -7.89
C ILE A 47 -5.82 2.84 -7.89
N ASN A 48 -5.73 2.08 -8.99
CA ASN A 48 -4.80 0.95 -9.06
C ASN A 48 -3.33 1.36 -9.00
N ASP A 49 -2.98 2.52 -9.56
CA ASP A 49 -1.59 3.00 -9.57
C ASP A 49 -1.19 3.44 -8.15
N ILE A 50 -2.08 4.17 -7.46
CA ILE A 50 -1.87 4.56 -6.06
C ILE A 50 -1.74 3.32 -5.17
N VAL A 51 -2.62 2.33 -5.34
CA VAL A 51 -2.56 1.11 -4.55
C VAL A 51 -1.23 0.39 -4.78
N LYS A 52 -0.76 0.30 -6.02
CA LYS A 52 0.54 -0.30 -6.32
C LYS A 52 1.68 0.44 -5.65
N GLU A 53 1.63 1.76 -5.63
CA GLU A 53 2.64 2.59 -4.97
C GLU A 53 2.65 2.38 -3.46
N VAL A 54 1.48 2.40 -2.80
CA VAL A 54 1.35 2.11 -1.36
C VAL A 54 1.85 0.71 -1.01
N ILE A 55 1.48 -0.31 -1.80
CA ILE A 55 1.95 -1.69 -1.57
C ILE A 55 3.47 -1.78 -1.71
N ASN A 56 4.04 -1.13 -2.72
CA ASN A 56 5.49 -1.13 -2.94
C ASN A 56 6.25 -0.40 -1.80
N GLU A 57 5.75 0.74 -1.35
CA GLU A 57 6.33 1.45 -0.20
C GLU A 57 6.28 0.60 1.07
N TYR A 58 5.14 -0.05 1.32
CA TYR A 58 4.98 -0.95 2.46
C TYR A 58 5.95 -2.14 2.40
N MET A 59 6.09 -2.79 1.24
CA MET A 59 7.07 -3.86 1.04
C MET A 59 8.51 -3.37 1.25
N GLY A 60 8.85 -2.19 0.74
CA GLY A 60 10.17 -1.59 0.93
C GLY A 60 10.50 -1.39 2.41
N GLN A 61 9.54 -0.90 3.20
CA GLN A 61 9.70 -0.76 4.66
C GLN A 61 9.85 -2.10 5.39
N LEU A 62 9.11 -3.13 4.97
CA LEU A 62 9.22 -4.47 5.56
C LEU A 62 10.60 -5.08 5.31
N ILE A 63 11.08 -5.03 4.05
CA ILE A 63 12.41 -5.52 3.68
C ILE A 63 13.50 -4.77 4.48
N PHE A 64 13.36 -3.46 4.65
CA PHE A 64 14.31 -2.67 5.42
C PHE A 64 14.34 -3.06 6.91
N ARG A 65 13.18 -3.32 7.51
CA ARG A 65 13.09 -3.79 8.92
C ARG A 65 13.71 -5.18 9.08
N GLU A 66 13.48 -6.08 8.13
CA GLU A 66 14.00 -7.44 8.19
C GLU A 66 15.53 -7.46 8.01
N ASN A 67 16.08 -6.70 7.05
CA ASN A 67 17.52 -6.57 6.86
C ASN A 67 18.23 -6.03 8.11
N ARG A 68 17.65 -5.02 8.79
CA ARG A 68 18.21 -4.51 10.05
C ARG A 68 18.21 -5.53 11.20
N LYS A 69 17.26 -6.47 11.21
CA LYS A 69 17.23 -7.53 12.22
C LYS A 69 18.39 -8.50 12.00
N TYR A 70 18.66 -8.89 10.76
CA TYR A 70 19.77 -9.75 10.42
C TYR A 70 21.16 -9.11 10.62
N ASP A 71 21.27 -7.79 10.46
CA ASP A 71 22.52 -7.07 10.77
C ASP A 71 22.83 -7.09 12.28
N LEU A 72 21.81 -7.03 13.14
CA LEU A 72 21.96 -7.08 14.61
C LEU A 72 22.22 -8.49 15.15
N ASP A 73 21.71 -9.54 14.49
CA ASP A 73 21.97 -10.93 14.87
C ASP A 73 23.37 -11.44 14.43
N ARG A 74 24.15 -10.60 13.73
CA ARG A 74 25.48 -10.93 13.19
C ARG A 74 26.66 -10.37 13.99
N GLU A 75 26.43 -9.47 14.95
CA GLU A 75 27.43 -8.95 15.90
C GLU A 75 27.51 -9.77 17.19
#